data_AF-A0A3M1NZN9-F1
#
_entry.id   AF-A0A3M1NZN9-F1
#
_cell.length_a   1.000
_cell.length_b   1.000
_cell.length_c   1.000
_cell.angle_alpha   90.00
_cell.angle_beta   90.00
_cell.angle_gamma   90.00
#
_symmetry.space_group_name_H-M   'P 1'
#
loop_
_entity.id
_entity.type
_entity.pdbx_description
1 polymer ?
#
loop_
_entity_poly.entity_id
_entity_poly.type
_entity_poly.pdbx_seq_one_letter_code
_entity_poly.pdbx_strand_id
1 'polypeptide(L)'
;GLQAQFDTHPFFPAEFSNTLSKGIEPEGEYPVYDFFHKIVTHRVERSVEGHFLINYNDFYEHLPSLQNDVYKNVFITPTGVVTIDRKPRFEPQLLFKNGESLPPSNSNANPEFLTSNPANLYIFIGLLNLFIFLIPFNRFKIFRHNIIYSIRRPHGFFVSLLERIFIPYRQSFFLLMVIAINGALVHGAFVYYYRENPILDYMTSLLFWSPGLKATVVKLVWDQIYFLIADTIFIILIFHFFALGMRVLTSFGMERVRFGQALAATIWAASPFVLLLPLGIVMFSILDNMNSYWIFIALLLYFHVLFYFRWINGARVLMFRLYWRVFVVVTFVLLLIVAGGSYLIQYHLNGWEYLKYVFHLYQRLY
;
A
#
# COMPACT_ATOMS: atom_id res chain seq x y z
N GLY A 1 15.76 28.65 -33.04
CA GLY A 1 15.08 29.89 -32.59
C GLY A 1 15.09 30.01 -31.08
N LEU A 2 14.40 29.13 -30.36
CA LEU A 2 14.22 29.21 -28.90
C LEU A 2 15.38 28.70 -28.04
N GLN A 3 16.35 27.98 -28.60
CA GLN A 3 17.45 27.38 -27.82
C GLN A 3 18.61 28.37 -27.57
N ALA A 4 18.81 29.35 -28.46
CA ALA A 4 19.87 30.36 -28.33
C ALA A 4 19.51 31.55 -27.43
N GLN A 5 18.26 31.66 -26.97
CA GLN A 5 17.79 32.79 -26.16
C GLN A 5 17.90 32.54 -24.65
N PHE A 6 18.20 31.30 -24.24
CA PHE A 6 18.44 30.93 -22.83
C PHE A 6 19.92 30.96 -22.44
N ASP A 7 20.87 31.00 -23.39
CA ASP A 7 22.31 30.98 -23.12
C ASP A 7 22.86 32.33 -22.61
N THR A 8 22.10 33.42 -22.73
CA THR A 8 22.54 34.77 -22.32
C THR A 8 21.97 35.23 -20.98
N HIS A 9 21.11 34.44 -20.35
CA HIS A 9 20.52 34.79 -19.07
C HIS A 9 21.07 33.88 -17.98
N PRO A 10 21.47 34.45 -16.83
CA PRO A 10 21.98 33.66 -15.74
C PRO A 10 20.89 32.72 -15.23
N PHE A 11 21.16 31.42 -15.33
CA PHE A 11 20.25 30.38 -14.86
C PHE A 11 20.49 30.14 -13.36
N PHE A 12 19.49 30.50 -12.56
CA PHE A 12 19.45 30.19 -11.13
C PHE A 12 18.40 29.09 -10.92
N PRO A 13 18.80 27.83 -10.73
CA PRO A 13 17.87 26.80 -10.29
C PRO A 13 17.29 27.21 -8.93
N ALA A 14 15.97 27.39 -8.89
CA ALA A 14 15.26 27.88 -7.71
C ALA A 14 15.08 26.79 -6.64
N GLU A 15 15.19 25.51 -7.01
CA GLU A 15 14.91 24.40 -6.11
C GLU A 15 15.83 23.19 -6.40
N PHE A 16 16.53 22.76 -5.36
CA PHE A 16 17.14 21.44 -5.27
C PHE A 16 16.85 20.91 -3.87
N SER A 17 15.92 19.97 -3.78
CA SER A 17 15.63 19.27 -2.53
C SER A 17 15.66 17.76 -2.79
N ASN A 18 16.21 17.03 -1.84
CA ASN A 18 16.03 15.58 -1.77
C ASN A 18 15.50 15.29 -0.37
N THR A 19 14.39 14.59 -0.28
CA THR A 19 13.82 14.20 1.01
C THR A 19 14.78 13.21 1.69
N LEU A 20 15.19 13.52 2.92
CA LEU A 20 16.23 12.80 3.65
C LEU A 20 15.75 11.47 4.26
N SER A 21 14.74 10.83 3.67
CA SER A 21 14.04 9.69 4.26
C SER A 21 14.81 8.37 4.25
N LYS A 22 16.04 8.34 3.72
CA LYS A 22 16.77 7.09 3.47
C LYS A 22 17.48 6.56 4.73
N GLY A 23 16.75 6.14 5.74
CA GLY A 23 17.29 5.36 6.88
C GLY A 23 18.47 6.03 7.60
N ILE A 24 18.45 7.35 7.71
CA ILE A 24 19.51 8.12 8.32
C ILE A 24 19.08 8.48 9.73
N GLU A 25 19.94 8.18 10.69
CA GLU A 25 19.77 8.64 12.07
C GLU A 25 19.41 10.14 12.10
N PRO A 26 18.68 10.62 13.12
CA PRO A 26 18.47 12.05 13.35
C PRO A 26 19.78 12.88 13.36
N GLU A 27 20.92 12.20 13.52
CA GLU A 27 22.29 12.73 13.61
C GLU A 27 23.17 12.37 12.39
N GLY A 28 22.65 11.67 11.38
CA GLY A 28 23.44 11.32 10.20
C GLY A 28 23.61 12.50 9.24
N GLU A 29 24.79 13.12 9.30
CA GLU A 29 25.17 14.36 8.60
C GLU A 29 25.27 14.24 7.05
N TYR A 30 25.16 13.03 6.49
CA TYR A 30 25.85 12.66 5.24
C TYR A 30 25.06 12.76 3.91
N PRO A 31 23.73 12.53 3.80
CA PRO A 31 23.02 12.55 2.51
C PRO A 31 22.78 13.97 1.99
N VAL A 32 22.56 14.92 2.91
CA VAL A 32 22.45 16.35 2.62
C VAL A 32 23.75 16.81 1.97
N TYR A 33 24.87 16.50 2.62
CA TYR A 33 26.19 16.88 2.15
C TYR A 33 26.58 16.21 0.83
N ASP A 34 26.31 14.91 0.64
CA ASP A 34 26.63 14.21 -0.63
C ASP A 34 25.79 14.73 -1.81
N PHE A 35 24.50 15.07 -1.57
CA PHE A 35 23.66 15.74 -2.57
C PHE A 35 24.19 17.13 -2.92
N PHE A 36 24.53 17.95 -1.92
CA PHE A 36 25.14 19.27 -2.15
C PHE A 36 26.49 19.17 -2.84
N HIS A 37 27.34 18.25 -2.43
CA HIS A 37 28.64 18.04 -3.04
C HIS A 37 28.49 17.67 -4.51
N LYS A 38 27.54 16.79 -4.89
CA LYS A 38 27.26 16.45 -6.30
C LYS A 38 26.79 17.64 -7.12
N ILE A 39 25.95 18.51 -6.55
CA ILE A 39 25.50 19.75 -7.20
C ILE A 39 26.65 20.72 -7.37
N VAL A 40 27.47 20.89 -6.33
CA VAL A 40 28.62 21.81 -6.33
C VAL A 40 29.73 21.31 -7.25
N THR A 41 29.98 19.99 -7.38
CA THR A 41 30.93 19.49 -8.37
C THR A 41 30.40 19.59 -9.80
N HIS A 42 29.11 19.35 -10.04
CA HIS A 42 28.49 19.60 -11.36
C HIS A 42 28.50 21.10 -11.75
N ARG A 43 28.59 22.03 -10.79
CA ARG A 43 28.79 23.47 -11.02
C ARG A 43 30.07 23.77 -11.78
N VAL A 44 31.12 22.97 -11.58
CA VAL A 44 32.41 23.19 -12.25
C VAL A 44 32.31 22.92 -13.75
N GLU A 45 31.34 22.10 -14.17
CA GLU A 45 31.16 21.70 -15.57
C GLU A 45 30.16 22.56 -16.37
N ARG A 46 29.23 23.26 -15.70
CA ARG A 46 28.25 24.15 -16.35
C ARG A 46 28.28 25.52 -15.69
N SER A 47 28.37 26.58 -16.50
CA SER A 47 28.42 27.99 -16.11
C SER A 47 27.16 28.47 -15.34
N VAL A 48 26.95 27.94 -14.14
CA VAL A 48 25.85 28.28 -13.22
C VAL A 48 26.36 29.29 -12.19
N GLU A 49 25.75 30.49 -12.20
CA GLU A 49 26.19 31.64 -11.39
C GLU A 49 25.81 31.52 -9.91
N GLY A 50 24.75 30.76 -9.58
CA GLY A 50 24.33 30.52 -8.19
C GLY A 50 23.19 29.49 -8.09
N HIS A 51 22.88 29.06 -6.86
CA HIS A 51 21.76 28.16 -6.57
C HIS A 51 21.03 28.62 -5.31
N PHE A 52 19.72 28.39 -5.26
CA PHE A 52 18.94 28.56 -4.05
C PHE A 52 18.79 27.23 -3.32
N LEU A 53 19.01 27.30 -2.02
CA LEU A 53 18.86 26.22 -1.07
C LEU A 53 17.44 26.29 -0.50
N ILE A 54 16.60 25.33 -0.86
CA ILE A 54 15.27 25.15 -0.28
C ILE A 54 15.26 23.80 0.44
N ASN A 55 15.13 23.72 1.77
CA ASN A 55 14.82 24.75 2.76
C ASN A 55 16.01 25.06 3.68
N TYR A 56 16.05 26.27 4.27
CA TYR A 56 17.06 26.58 5.29
C TYR A 56 16.77 25.81 6.59
N ASN A 57 15.53 25.89 7.10
CA ASN A 57 15.07 25.15 8.28
C ASN A 57 14.09 24.03 7.90
N ASP A 58 14.01 23.02 8.75
CA ASP A 58 12.84 22.12 8.78
C ASP A 58 11.55 22.92 9.03
N PHE A 59 10.44 22.45 8.47
CA PHE A 59 9.15 23.13 8.57
C PHE A 59 8.02 22.15 8.89
N TYR A 60 6.91 22.71 9.37
CA TYR A 60 5.69 21.93 9.64
C TYR A 60 4.82 21.82 8.39
N GLU A 61 4.36 20.61 8.11
CA GLU A 61 3.34 20.34 7.11
C GLU A 61 1.96 20.23 7.74
N HIS A 62 0.94 20.68 7.00
CA HIS A 62 -0.45 20.51 7.41
C HIS A 62 -0.89 19.03 7.32
N LEU A 63 -0.42 18.30 6.31
CA LEU A 63 -0.63 16.86 6.13
C LEU A 63 0.73 16.17 6.19
N PRO A 64 0.94 15.16 7.03
CA PRO A 64 2.23 14.51 7.14
C PRO A 64 2.53 13.68 5.90
N SER A 65 3.73 13.84 5.34
CA SER A 65 4.22 13.01 4.24
C SER A 65 4.55 11.57 4.69
N LEU A 66 4.26 10.58 3.84
CA LEU A 66 4.76 9.20 4.00
C LEU A 66 6.29 9.13 3.97
N GLN A 67 6.95 10.09 3.32
CA GLN A 67 8.41 10.14 3.22
C GLN A 67 9.05 10.60 4.53
N ASN A 68 8.30 11.28 5.39
CA ASN A 68 8.82 11.65 6.70
C ASN A 68 8.90 10.37 7.55
N ASP A 69 10.13 9.88 7.74
CA ASP A 69 10.45 8.78 8.65
C ASP A 69 9.94 9.10 10.07
N VAL A 70 10.01 8.12 10.96
CA VAL A 70 9.63 8.17 12.38
C VAL A 70 10.56 9.10 13.17
N TYR A 71 10.63 10.37 12.78
CA TYR A 71 10.84 11.44 13.75
C TYR A 71 9.72 11.34 14.79
N LYS A 72 10.03 11.74 16.03
CA LYS A 72 9.03 11.85 17.11
C LYS A 72 7.79 12.64 16.67
N ASN A 73 7.92 13.51 15.67
CA ASN A 73 6.83 14.27 15.07
C ASN A 73 6.79 14.09 13.54
N VAL A 74 5.74 13.42 13.06
CA VAL A 74 5.49 13.11 11.63
C VAL A 74 5.10 14.36 10.82
N PHE A 75 4.70 15.44 11.48
CA PHE A 75 4.33 16.70 10.84
C PHE A 75 5.53 17.57 10.47
N ILE A 76 6.74 17.16 10.83
CA ILE A 76 7.96 17.91 10.50
C ILE A 76 8.58 17.27 9.27
N THR A 77 8.86 18.11 8.26
CA THR A 77 9.59 17.69 7.07
C THR A 77 11.07 18.04 7.21
N PRO A 78 11.95 17.03 7.35
CA PRO A 78 13.36 17.22 7.63
C PRO A 78 14.14 17.47 6.33
N THR A 79 13.85 18.58 5.64
CA THR A 79 14.58 18.99 4.41
C THR A 79 15.48 20.21 4.62
N GLY A 80 15.52 20.73 5.86
CA GLY A 80 16.33 21.89 6.21
C GLY A 80 17.82 21.56 6.31
N VAL A 81 18.65 22.54 5.98
CA VAL A 81 20.08 22.55 6.34
C VAL A 81 20.26 22.55 7.87
N VAL A 82 19.35 23.24 8.56
CA VAL A 82 19.28 23.25 10.02
C VAL A 82 17.94 22.69 10.49
N THR A 83 17.92 22.16 11.71
CA THR A 83 16.69 21.65 12.33
C THR A 83 15.71 22.79 12.62
N ILE A 84 14.48 22.45 13.02
CA ILE A 84 13.47 23.44 13.41
C ILE A 84 13.93 24.37 14.54
N ASP A 85 14.79 23.86 15.43
CA ASP A 85 15.42 24.60 16.53
C ASP A 85 16.69 25.35 16.10
N ARG A 86 16.95 25.43 14.78
CA ARG A 86 18.14 26.05 14.16
C ARG A 86 19.46 25.40 14.57
N LYS A 87 19.43 24.11 14.94
CA LYS A 87 20.66 23.35 15.17
C LYS A 87 21.19 22.89 13.81
N PRO A 88 22.45 23.17 13.45
CA PRO A 88 23.01 22.70 12.19
C PRO A 88 23.05 21.17 12.16
N ARG A 89 22.66 20.56 11.03
CA ARG A 89 22.68 19.10 10.82
C ARG A 89 24.05 18.55 10.39
N PHE A 90 24.94 19.44 9.96
CA PHE A 90 26.32 19.18 9.61
C PHE A 90 27.11 20.45 9.87
N GLU A 91 28.44 20.36 10.08
CA GLU A 91 29.27 21.56 10.24
C GLU A 91 29.20 22.45 8.98
N PRO A 92 28.66 23.68 9.07
CA PRO A 92 28.46 24.53 7.89
C PRO A 92 29.76 24.81 7.13
N GLN A 93 30.90 24.74 7.82
CA GLN A 93 32.23 24.94 7.26
C GLN A 93 32.58 23.89 6.19
N LEU A 94 32.03 22.67 6.27
CA LEU A 94 32.25 21.62 5.29
C LEU A 94 31.68 21.98 3.91
N LEU A 95 30.56 22.73 3.83
CA LEU A 95 29.99 23.19 2.55
C LEU A 95 30.89 24.19 1.81
N PHE A 96 31.72 24.94 2.55
CA PHE A 96 32.56 26.00 2.00
C PHE A 96 34.02 25.55 1.81
N LYS A 97 34.39 24.35 2.28
CA LYS A 97 35.73 23.79 2.14
C LYS A 97 35.85 23.07 0.79
N ASN A 98 36.20 23.84 -0.24
CA ASN A 98 36.43 23.32 -1.59
C ASN A 98 37.48 22.19 -1.59
N GLY A 99 37.05 20.97 -1.93
CA GLY A 99 37.95 19.92 -2.42
C GLY A 99 38.62 19.01 -1.38
N GLU A 100 38.23 19.04 -0.11
CA GLU A 100 38.70 18.02 0.84
C GLU A 100 37.82 16.77 0.79
N SER A 101 38.46 15.63 0.53
CA SER A 101 37.86 14.30 0.59
C SER A 101 37.21 14.07 1.95
N LEU A 102 36.01 13.46 1.91
CA LEU A 102 35.17 13.11 3.05
C LEU A 102 36.00 12.69 4.27
N PRO A 103 35.75 13.23 5.48
CA PRO A 103 36.26 12.58 6.69
C PRO A 103 35.80 11.11 6.65
N PRO A 104 36.68 10.15 6.99
CA PRO A 104 36.33 8.74 6.92
C PRO A 104 35.07 8.53 7.74
N SER A 105 34.06 7.94 7.10
CA SER A 105 32.80 7.55 7.72
C SER A 105 33.10 6.85 9.03
N ASN A 106 32.84 7.51 10.16
CA ASN A 106 32.79 6.86 11.46
C ASN A 106 31.51 6.02 11.46
N SER A 107 31.56 4.87 10.78
CA SER A 107 30.49 3.84 10.71
C SER A 107 30.26 3.12 12.04
N ASN A 108 30.60 3.78 13.15
CA ASN A 108 30.41 3.29 14.51
C ASN A 108 29.14 3.87 15.15
N ALA A 109 28.37 4.69 14.44
CA ALA A 109 26.95 4.84 14.72
C ALA A 109 26.28 3.49 14.44
N ASN A 110 25.84 2.83 15.50
CA ASN A 110 25.46 1.42 15.51
C ASN A 110 24.51 1.08 14.33
N PRO A 111 24.90 0.16 13.42
CA PRO A 111 24.02 -0.32 12.34
C PRO A 111 22.88 -1.21 12.86
N GLU A 112 22.61 -1.24 14.17
CA GLU A 112 21.59 -2.11 14.77
C GLU A 112 20.18 -1.81 14.23
N PHE A 113 19.89 -0.58 13.80
CA PHE A 113 18.59 -0.24 13.18
C PHE A 113 18.50 -0.57 11.68
N LEU A 114 19.61 -0.91 11.01
CA LEU A 114 19.66 -1.25 9.58
C LEU A 114 19.75 -2.77 9.33
N THR A 115 19.81 -3.60 10.38
CA THR A 115 20.17 -5.03 10.24
C THR A 115 18.99 -5.98 10.04
N SER A 116 17.73 -5.55 10.20
CA SER A 116 16.60 -6.35 9.74
C SER A 116 16.33 -6.04 8.28
N ASN A 117 16.76 -6.93 7.37
CA ASN A 117 16.30 -6.85 5.98
C ASN A 117 14.75 -6.86 6.02
N PRO A 118 14.07 -5.78 5.56
CA PRO A 118 12.62 -5.65 5.68
C PRO A 118 11.88 -6.79 4.98
N ALA A 119 12.51 -7.44 3.99
CA ALA A 119 11.99 -8.63 3.33
C ALA A 119 11.81 -9.82 4.30
N ASN A 120 12.70 -9.98 5.28
CA ASN A 120 12.75 -11.16 6.15
C ASN A 120 11.46 -11.32 6.97
N LEU A 121 10.88 -10.20 7.43
CA LEU A 121 9.66 -10.21 8.23
C LEU A 121 8.46 -10.69 7.39
N TYR A 122 8.29 -10.17 6.18
CA TYR A 122 7.23 -10.60 5.26
C TYR A 122 7.39 -12.07 4.86
N ILE A 123 8.63 -12.50 4.58
CA ILE A 123 8.95 -13.90 4.27
C ILE A 123 8.59 -14.81 5.45
N PHE A 124 8.99 -14.44 6.66
CA PHE A 124 8.75 -15.23 7.87
C PHE A 124 7.25 -15.37 8.17
N ILE A 125 6.50 -14.27 8.18
CA ILE A 125 5.05 -14.28 8.43
C ILE A 125 4.31 -15.00 7.29
N GLY A 126 4.75 -14.83 6.04
CA GLY A 126 4.21 -15.55 4.89
C GLY A 126 4.41 -17.06 4.99
N LEU A 127 5.61 -17.51 5.36
CA LEU A 127 5.89 -18.93 5.59
C LEU A 127 5.05 -19.48 6.75
N LEU A 128 4.94 -18.72 7.84
CA LEU A 128 4.10 -19.08 8.98
C LEU A 128 2.62 -19.24 8.54
N ASN A 129 2.07 -18.28 7.78
CA ASN A 129 0.71 -18.34 7.27
C ASN A 129 0.51 -19.54 6.31
N LEU A 130 1.51 -19.84 5.47
CA LEU A 130 1.50 -21.01 4.59
C LEU A 130 1.44 -22.31 5.40
N PHE A 131 2.26 -22.47 6.46
CA PHE A 131 2.22 -23.65 7.33
C PHE A 131 0.90 -23.75 8.09
N ILE A 132 0.41 -22.63 8.61
CA ILE A 132 -0.90 -22.53 9.26
C ILE A 132 -1.98 -23.06 8.31
N PHE A 133 -1.94 -22.73 7.02
CA PHE A 133 -2.86 -23.26 6.01
C PHE A 133 -2.64 -24.76 5.67
N LEU A 134 -1.39 -25.17 5.43
CA LEU A 134 -1.06 -26.51 4.96
C LEU A 134 -1.35 -27.60 5.99
N ILE A 135 -1.17 -27.34 7.29
CA ILE A 135 -1.41 -28.34 8.34
C ILE A 135 -2.88 -28.80 8.34
N PRO A 136 -3.90 -27.91 8.45
CA PRO A 136 -5.30 -28.28 8.34
C PRO A 136 -5.69 -28.83 6.95
N PHE A 137 -5.11 -28.29 5.88
CA PHE A 137 -5.37 -28.79 4.52
C PHE A 137 -4.95 -30.25 4.36
N ASN A 138 -3.83 -30.66 4.95
CA ASN A 138 -3.35 -32.03 4.88
C ASN A 138 -4.04 -32.96 5.90
N ARG A 139 -4.33 -32.47 7.11
CA ARG A 139 -4.91 -33.28 8.19
C ARG A 139 -6.42 -33.49 8.05
N PHE A 140 -7.19 -32.46 7.69
CA PHE A 140 -8.64 -32.52 7.67
C PHE A 140 -9.20 -32.77 6.27
N LYS A 141 -9.56 -34.03 5.99
CA LYS A 141 -10.13 -34.47 4.70
C LYS A 141 -11.32 -33.61 4.25
N ILE A 142 -12.21 -33.23 5.18
CA ILE A 142 -13.40 -32.42 4.89
C ILE A 142 -13.00 -31.00 4.46
N PHE A 143 -12.08 -30.36 5.18
CA PHE A 143 -11.61 -29.01 4.83
C PHE A 143 -10.95 -29.00 3.46
N ARG A 144 -10.07 -29.97 3.18
CA ARG A 144 -9.44 -30.17 1.88
C ARG A 144 -10.47 -30.37 0.77
N HIS A 145 -11.44 -31.24 0.99
CA HIS A 145 -12.53 -31.48 0.03
C HIS A 145 -13.29 -30.19 -0.25
N ASN A 146 -13.65 -29.42 0.78
CA ASN A 146 -14.36 -28.15 0.63
C ASN A 146 -13.54 -27.11 -0.14
N ILE A 147 -12.23 -26.98 0.13
CA ILE A 147 -11.34 -26.08 -0.63
C ILE A 147 -11.32 -26.47 -2.10
N ILE A 148 -11.03 -27.73 -2.42
CA ILE A 148 -10.96 -28.22 -3.80
C ILE A 148 -12.32 -28.10 -4.49
N TYR A 149 -13.41 -28.45 -3.80
CA TYR A 149 -14.77 -28.39 -4.33
C TYR A 149 -15.20 -26.95 -4.61
N SER A 150 -14.91 -26.01 -3.70
CA SER A 150 -15.18 -24.59 -3.92
C SER A 150 -14.42 -24.05 -5.13
N ILE A 151 -13.15 -24.41 -5.32
CA ILE A 151 -12.33 -23.90 -6.42
C ILE A 151 -12.79 -24.51 -7.75
N ARG A 152 -12.96 -25.83 -7.82
CA ARG A 152 -13.28 -26.54 -9.08
C ARG A 152 -14.74 -26.44 -9.51
N ARG A 153 -15.68 -26.41 -8.57
CA ARG A 153 -17.13 -26.45 -8.84
C ARG A 153 -17.88 -25.42 -7.97
N PRO A 154 -17.64 -24.11 -8.17
CA PRO A 154 -18.21 -23.05 -7.32
C PRO A 154 -19.74 -23.12 -7.22
N HIS A 155 -20.44 -23.38 -8.33
CA HIS A 155 -21.89 -23.46 -8.32
C HIS A 155 -22.42 -24.57 -7.39
N GLY A 156 -21.96 -25.81 -7.60
CA GLY A 156 -22.38 -26.93 -6.76
C GLY A 156 -22.02 -26.71 -5.29
N PHE A 157 -20.86 -26.09 -5.04
CA PHE A 157 -20.44 -25.75 -3.68
C PHE A 157 -21.41 -24.80 -2.97
N PHE A 158 -21.87 -23.74 -3.65
CA PHE A 158 -22.83 -22.81 -3.05
C PHE A 158 -24.21 -23.44 -2.83
N VAL A 159 -24.63 -24.39 -3.68
CA VAL A 159 -25.86 -25.17 -3.46
C VAL A 159 -25.73 -26.00 -2.18
N SER A 160 -24.62 -26.73 -2.02
CA SER A 160 -24.34 -27.50 -0.80
C SER A 160 -24.23 -26.62 0.45
N LEU A 161 -23.79 -25.37 0.32
CA LEU A 161 -23.74 -24.39 1.41
C LEU A 161 -25.13 -23.91 1.83
N LEU A 162 -26.02 -23.67 0.87
CA LEU A 162 -27.42 -23.30 1.11
C LEU A 162 -28.15 -24.43 1.86
N GLU A 163 -27.97 -25.67 1.40
CA GLU A 163 -28.54 -26.88 2.01
C GLU A 163 -27.89 -27.25 3.36
N ARG A 164 -26.88 -26.49 3.81
CA ARG A 164 -26.16 -26.65 5.10
C ARG A 164 -25.40 -27.97 5.26
N ILE A 165 -25.14 -28.69 4.18
CA ILE A 165 -24.73 -30.09 4.31
C ILE A 165 -23.25 -30.22 4.73
N PHE A 166 -22.37 -29.21 4.56
CA PHE A 166 -20.93 -29.50 4.62
C PHE A 166 -19.94 -28.47 5.20
N ILE A 167 -20.36 -27.36 5.83
CA ILE A 167 -19.38 -26.33 6.28
C ILE A 167 -19.51 -25.95 7.76
N PRO A 168 -18.60 -26.44 8.62
CA PRO A 168 -18.46 -25.95 9.99
C PRO A 168 -18.03 -24.48 10.00
N TYR A 169 -18.66 -23.64 10.82
CA TYR A 169 -18.29 -22.23 11.00
C TYR A 169 -16.80 -22.02 11.30
N ARG A 170 -16.19 -22.94 12.06
CA ARG A 170 -14.76 -22.93 12.39
C ARG A 170 -13.86 -22.97 11.15
N GLN A 171 -14.25 -23.74 10.11
CA GLN A 171 -13.47 -23.83 8.87
C GLN A 171 -13.53 -22.53 8.07
N SER A 172 -14.71 -21.88 8.02
CA SER A 172 -14.85 -20.57 7.37
C SER A 172 -14.04 -19.50 8.09
N PHE A 173 -14.09 -19.44 9.42
CA PHE A 173 -13.30 -18.47 10.18
C PHE A 173 -11.79 -18.69 9.99
N PHE A 174 -11.34 -19.94 10.03
CA PHE A 174 -9.95 -20.28 9.74
C PHE A 174 -9.52 -19.83 8.33
N LEU A 175 -10.33 -20.12 7.31
CA LEU A 175 -10.06 -19.70 5.94
C LEU A 175 -10.01 -18.16 5.80
N LEU A 176 -10.91 -17.45 6.49
CA LEU A 176 -10.91 -15.99 6.54
C LEU A 176 -9.60 -15.45 7.12
N MET A 177 -9.11 -16.01 8.24
CA MET A 177 -7.85 -15.58 8.84
C MET A 177 -6.67 -15.78 7.88
N VAL A 178 -6.58 -16.95 7.23
CA VAL A 178 -5.51 -17.23 6.26
C VAL A 178 -5.54 -16.25 5.08
N ILE A 179 -6.73 -15.98 4.52
CA ILE A 179 -6.90 -15.05 3.40
C ILE A 179 -6.58 -13.62 3.84
N ALA A 180 -7.02 -13.20 5.03
CA ALA A 180 -6.79 -11.85 5.54
C ALA A 180 -5.31 -11.60 5.82
N ILE A 181 -4.61 -12.54 6.47
CA ILE A 181 -3.15 -12.43 6.70
C ILE A 181 -2.42 -12.41 5.35
N ASN A 182 -2.82 -13.24 4.39
CA ASN A 182 -2.18 -13.24 3.07
C ASN A 182 -2.41 -11.92 2.31
N GLY A 183 -3.64 -11.40 2.35
CA GLY A 183 -3.95 -10.10 1.75
C GLY A 183 -3.14 -8.98 2.40
N ALA A 184 -3.02 -9.00 3.72
CA ALA A 184 -2.22 -8.04 4.47
C ALA A 184 -0.72 -8.13 4.15
N LEU A 185 -0.19 -9.34 3.93
CA LEU A 185 1.19 -9.53 3.48
C LEU A 185 1.43 -8.90 2.11
N VAL A 186 0.56 -9.17 1.13
CA VAL A 186 0.70 -8.62 -0.23
C VAL A 186 0.55 -7.10 -0.22
N HIS A 187 -0.49 -6.58 0.45
CA HIS A 187 -0.77 -5.15 0.52
C HIS A 187 0.29 -4.41 1.36
N GLY A 188 0.67 -4.96 2.51
CA GLY A 188 1.71 -4.41 3.37
C GLY A 188 3.08 -4.38 2.70
N ALA A 189 3.48 -5.43 1.99
CA ALA A 189 4.72 -5.42 1.22
C ALA A 189 4.71 -4.33 0.12
N PHE A 190 3.59 -4.16 -0.57
CA PHE A 190 3.43 -3.11 -1.58
C PHE A 190 3.53 -1.71 -0.98
N VAL A 191 2.76 -1.42 0.08
CA VAL A 191 2.73 -0.10 0.71
C VAL A 191 4.07 0.24 1.35
N TYR A 192 4.70 -0.72 2.03
CA TYR A 192 6.00 -0.52 2.65
C TYR A 192 7.11 -0.30 1.62
N TYR A 193 7.10 -1.02 0.49
CA TYR A 193 8.06 -0.81 -0.60
C TYR A 193 7.94 0.59 -1.21
N TYR A 194 6.71 1.03 -1.51
CA TYR A 194 6.44 2.33 -2.12
C TYR A 194 6.31 3.47 -1.11
N ARG A 195 6.64 3.28 0.17
CA ARG A 195 6.45 4.31 1.22
C ARG A 195 7.17 5.63 0.94
N GLU A 196 8.32 5.55 0.27
CA GLU A 196 9.12 6.73 -0.12
C GLU A 196 8.68 7.31 -1.47
N ASN A 197 7.73 6.68 -2.17
CA ASN A 197 7.29 7.14 -3.47
C ASN A 197 6.33 8.34 -3.32
N PRO A 198 6.61 9.49 -3.97
CA PRO A 198 5.77 10.67 -3.84
C PRO A 198 4.34 10.42 -4.35
N ILE A 199 4.16 9.60 -5.38
CA ILE A 199 2.83 9.30 -5.94
C ILE A 199 1.98 8.57 -4.91
N LEU A 200 2.55 7.60 -4.18
CA LEU A 200 1.82 6.92 -3.11
C LEU A 200 1.45 7.90 -1.99
N ASP A 201 2.34 8.83 -1.66
CA ASP A 201 2.07 9.86 -0.66
C ASP A 201 0.91 10.78 -1.04
N TYR A 202 0.87 11.27 -2.27
CA TYR A 202 -0.27 12.05 -2.77
C TYR A 202 -1.56 11.20 -2.84
N MET A 203 -1.49 9.96 -3.35
CA MET A 203 -2.66 9.07 -3.38
C MET A 203 -3.24 8.81 -1.99
N THR A 204 -2.38 8.58 -0.99
CA THR A 204 -2.84 8.36 0.39
C THR A 204 -3.34 9.65 1.04
N SER A 205 -2.80 10.81 0.69
CA SER A 205 -3.31 12.11 1.16
C SER A 205 -4.70 12.44 0.60
N LEU A 206 -5.03 11.97 -0.61
CA LEU A 206 -6.39 12.07 -1.15
C LEU A 206 -7.39 11.20 -0.37
N LEU A 207 -6.96 10.01 0.07
CA LEU A 207 -7.80 9.07 0.84
C LEU A 207 -7.96 9.51 2.31
N PHE A 208 -6.90 10.06 2.90
CA PHE A 208 -6.86 10.45 4.31
C PHE A 208 -6.66 11.97 4.45
N TRP A 209 -7.72 12.74 4.21
CA TRP A 209 -7.68 14.21 4.30
C TRP A 209 -7.45 14.73 5.73
N SER A 210 -7.69 13.91 6.75
CA SER A 210 -7.60 14.33 8.15
C SER A 210 -6.15 14.22 8.59
N PRO A 211 -5.53 15.31 9.09
CA PRO A 211 -4.14 15.30 9.55
C PRO A 211 -3.85 14.20 10.57
N GLY A 212 -4.78 13.97 11.50
CA GLY A 212 -4.66 12.91 12.51
C GLY A 212 -4.71 11.50 11.90
N LEU A 213 -5.64 11.24 10.97
CA LEU A 213 -5.76 9.93 10.32
C LEU A 213 -4.54 9.65 9.44
N LYS A 214 -4.09 10.65 8.65
CA LYS A 214 -2.89 10.52 7.82
C LYS A 214 -1.65 10.26 8.69
N ALA A 215 -1.50 10.97 9.82
CA ALA A 215 -0.39 10.71 10.75
C ALA A 215 -0.39 9.27 11.28
N THR A 216 -1.57 8.71 11.60
CA THR A 216 -1.69 7.31 12.01
C THR A 216 -1.30 6.36 10.87
N VAL A 217 -1.74 6.64 9.64
CA VAL A 217 -1.38 5.84 8.47
C VAL A 217 0.12 5.85 8.24
N VAL A 218 0.77 7.03 8.27
CA VAL A 218 2.23 7.13 8.11
C VAL A 218 2.95 6.29 9.17
N LYS A 219 2.58 6.42 10.44
CA LYS A 219 3.16 5.61 11.53
C LYS A 219 2.97 4.11 11.32
N LEU A 220 1.78 3.70 10.87
CA LEU A 220 1.51 2.29 10.56
C LEU A 220 2.38 1.82 9.39
N VAL A 221 2.50 2.59 8.30
CA VAL A 221 3.30 2.19 7.14
C VAL A 221 4.76 1.96 7.51
N TRP A 222 5.33 2.77 8.40
CA TRP A 222 6.71 2.59 8.85
C TRP A 222 6.90 1.40 9.82
N ASP A 223 5.86 1.01 10.58
CA ASP A 223 5.89 -0.19 11.43
C ASP A 223 5.16 -1.38 10.79
N GLN A 224 5.96 -2.26 10.18
CA GLN A 224 5.46 -3.43 9.43
C GLN A 224 4.55 -4.34 10.27
N ILE A 225 4.81 -4.53 11.57
CA ILE A 225 4.03 -5.46 12.41
C ILE A 225 2.66 -4.86 12.68
N TYR A 226 2.61 -3.59 13.12
CA TYR A 226 1.32 -2.93 13.38
C TYR A 226 0.54 -2.75 12.08
N PHE A 227 1.20 -2.47 10.95
CA PHE A 227 0.54 -2.43 9.65
C PHE A 227 -0.13 -3.76 9.33
N LEU A 228 0.60 -4.88 9.42
CA LEU A 228 0.06 -6.20 9.10
C LEU A 228 -1.14 -6.57 9.98
N ILE A 229 -1.09 -6.25 11.27
CA ILE A 229 -2.21 -6.49 12.19
C ILE A 229 -3.41 -5.62 11.82
N ALA A 230 -3.20 -4.32 11.64
CA ALA A 230 -4.27 -3.37 11.29
C ALA A 230 -4.92 -3.73 9.95
N ASP A 231 -4.12 -4.07 8.95
CA ASP A 231 -4.58 -4.42 7.62
C ASP A 231 -5.29 -5.79 7.60
N THR A 232 -4.83 -6.75 8.40
CA THR A 232 -5.55 -8.03 8.61
C THR A 232 -6.95 -7.78 9.17
N ILE A 233 -7.07 -6.92 10.20
CA ILE A 233 -8.35 -6.55 10.79
C ILE A 233 -9.22 -5.82 9.76
N PHE A 234 -8.65 -4.89 8.99
CA PHE A 234 -9.33 -4.17 7.95
C PHE A 234 -9.90 -5.10 6.86
N ILE A 235 -9.12 -6.07 6.39
CA ILE A 235 -9.58 -7.07 5.42
C ILE A 235 -10.71 -7.92 6.02
N ILE A 236 -10.60 -8.35 7.29
CA ILE A 236 -11.69 -9.06 7.97
C ILE A 236 -12.98 -8.23 7.97
N LEU A 237 -12.90 -6.92 8.25
CA LEU A 237 -14.05 -6.01 8.21
C LEU A 237 -14.62 -5.89 6.80
N ILE A 238 -13.78 -5.84 5.75
CA ILE A 238 -14.22 -5.87 4.35
C ILE A 238 -15.04 -7.14 4.06
N PHE A 239 -14.61 -8.32 4.53
CA PHE A 239 -15.39 -9.55 4.37
C PHE A 239 -16.75 -9.50 5.08
N HIS A 240 -16.83 -8.87 6.25
CA HIS A 240 -18.10 -8.64 6.95
C HIS A 240 -19.01 -7.67 6.19
N PHE A 241 -18.44 -6.63 5.58
CA PHE A 241 -19.17 -5.70 4.71
C PHE A 241 -19.73 -6.39 3.47
N PHE A 242 -18.94 -7.22 2.78
CA PHE A 242 -19.44 -8.04 1.68
C PHE A 242 -20.51 -9.04 2.13
N ALA A 243 -20.37 -9.64 3.32
CA ALA A 243 -21.39 -10.51 3.89
C ALA A 243 -22.71 -9.76 4.18
N LEU A 244 -22.62 -8.49 4.61
CA LEU A 244 -23.78 -7.62 4.79
C LEU A 244 -24.45 -7.34 3.44
N GLY A 245 -23.68 -7.01 2.41
CA GLY A 245 -24.19 -6.84 1.04
C GLY A 245 -24.91 -8.10 0.54
N MET A 246 -24.33 -9.27 0.76
CA MET A 246 -24.95 -10.55 0.40
C MET A 246 -26.25 -10.81 1.18
N ARG A 247 -26.30 -10.44 2.47
CA ARG A 247 -27.52 -10.52 3.27
C ARG A 247 -28.62 -9.58 2.76
N VAL A 248 -28.26 -8.37 2.36
CA VAL A 248 -29.22 -7.41 1.78
C VAL A 248 -29.74 -7.91 0.45
N LEU A 249 -28.89 -8.47 -0.42
CA LEU A 249 -29.35 -9.04 -1.69
C LEU A 249 -30.28 -10.24 -1.47
N THR A 250 -29.93 -11.13 -0.53
CA THR A 250 -30.72 -12.34 -0.26
C THR A 250 -32.04 -12.08 0.46
N SER A 251 -32.23 -10.92 1.11
CA SER A 251 -33.52 -10.57 1.72
C SER A 251 -34.63 -10.34 0.70
N PHE A 252 -34.29 -10.03 -0.56
CA PHE A 252 -35.21 -9.97 -1.70
C PHE A 252 -35.51 -11.35 -2.31
N GLY A 253 -34.84 -12.40 -1.83
CA GLY A 253 -35.08 -13.79 -2.20
C GLY A 253 -36.24 -14.43 -1.41
N MET A 254 -36.55 -15.69 -1.72
CA MET A 254 -37.61 -16.43 -1.04
C MET A 254 -37.16 -16.94 0.34
N GLU A 255 -35.86 -17.21 0.52
CA GLU A 255 -35.31 -17.74 1.77
C GLU A 255 -34.53 -16.68 2.57
N ARG A 256 -34.78 -16.62 3.88
CA ARG A 256 -34.04 -15.75 4.79
C ARG A 256 -32.70 -16.38 5.15
N VAL A 257 -31.65 -15.92 4.50
CA VAL A 257 -30.28 -16.35 4.78
C VAL A 257 -29.78 -15.71 6.08
N ARG A 258 -29.25 -16.54 7.00
CA ARG A 258 -28.62 -16.03 8.24
C ARG A 258 -27.30 -15.33 7.92
N PHE A 259 -26.92 -14.32 8.71
CA PHE A 259 -25.65 -13.60 8.49
C PHE A 259 -24.44 -14.55 8.44
N GLY A 260 -24.39 -15.56 9.30
CA GLY A 260 -23.32 -16.57 9.27
C GLY A 260 -23.22 -17.35 7.95
N GLN A 261 -24.34 -17.59 7.26
CA GLN A 261 -24.34 -18.25 5.94
C GLN A 261 -23.87 -17.28 4.85
N ALA A 262 -24.29 -16.01 4.89
CA ALA A 262 -23.82 -14.98 3.97
C ALA A 262 -22.30 -14.72 4.13
N LEU A 263 -21.82 -14.73 5.37
CA LEU A 263 -20.40 -14.62 5.68
C LEU A 263 -19.62 -15.84 5.17
N ALA A 264 -20.10 -17.06 5.42
CA ALA A 264 -19.49 -18.26 4.86
C ALA A 264 -19.44 -18.21 3.33
N ALA A 265 -20.55 -17.87 2.66
CA ALA A 265 -20.59 -17.77 1.20
C ALA A 265 -19.60 -16.73 0.66
N THR A 266 -19.45 -15.59 1.34
CA THR A 266 -18.46 -14.57 0.99
C THR A 266 -17.03 -15.08 1.15
N ILE A 267 -16.70 -15.73 2.28
CA ILE A 267 -15.36 -16.28 2.53
C ILE A 267 -15.00 -17.35 1.49
N TRP A 268 -15.92 -18.27 1.20
CA TRP A 268 -15.68 -19.35 0.24
C TRP A 268 -15.74 -18.90 -1.22
N ALA A 269 -16.35 -17.75 -1.52
CA ALA A 269 -16.17 -17.09 -2.81
C ALA A 269 -14.71 -16.65 -2.99
N ALA A 270 -14.04 -16.22 -1.92
CA ALA A 270 -12.64 -15.82 -1.89
C ALA A 270 -11.64 -16.98 -1.75
N SER A 271 -12.08 -18.24 -1.70
CA SER A 271 -11.17 -19.39 -1.58
C SER A 271 -10.04 -19.45 -2.63
N PRO A 272 -10.18 -18.93 -3.87
CA PRO A 272 -9.05 -18.87 -4.80
C PRO A 272 -7.86 -18.04 -4.30
N PHE A 273 -8.05 -17.05 -3.42
CA PHE A 273 -6.96 -16.24 -2.86
C PHE A 273 -5.94 -17.06 -2.07
N VAL A 274 -6.29 -18.28 -1.64
CA VAL A 274 -5.34 -19.23 -1.04
C VAL A 274 -4.21 -19.57 -2.01
N LEU A 275 -4.47 -19.58 -3.32
CA LEU A 275 -3.44 -19.84 -4.33
C LEU A 275 -2.39 -18.73 -4.40
N LEU A 276 -2.67 -17.56 -3.81
CA LEU A 276 -1.73 -16.45 -3.69
C LEU A 276 -0.88 -16.51 -2.42
N LEU A 277 -0.97 -17.57 -1.59
CA LEU A 277 -0.12 -17.70 -0.40
C LEU A 277 1.39 -17.62 -0.71
N PRO A 278 1.91 -18.26 -1.78
CA PRO A 278 3.30 -18.10 -2.15
C PRO A 278 3.64 -16.66 -2.52
N LEU A 279 2.71 -15.93 -3.15
CA LEU A 279 2.93 -14.55 -3.55
C LEU A 279 3.20 -13.65 -2.34
N GLY A 280 2.45 -13.81 -1.25
CA GLY A 280 2.68 -13.03 -0.02
C GLY A 280 4.09 -13.18 0.55
N ILE A 281 4.73 -14.35 0.38
CA ILE A 281 6.10 -14.62 0.83
C ILE A 281 7.12 -13.84 -0.01
N VAL A 282 6.95 -13.84 -1.33
CA VAL A 282 7.95 -13.30 -2.26
C VAL A 282 7.68 -11.86 -2.70
N MET A 283 6.53 -11.28 -2.34
CA MET A 283 6.07 -9.99 -2.86
C MET A 283 7.11 -8.88 -2.68
N PHE A 284 7.67 -8.72 -1.48
CA PHE A 284 8.66 -7.67 -1.23
C PHE A 284 9.94 -7.90 -2.05
N SER A 285 10.46 -9.13 -2.06
CA SER A 285 11.66 -9.48 -2.83
C SER A 285 11.49 -9.27 -4.34
N ILE A 286 10.29 -9.52 -4.85
CA ILE A 286 9.93 -9.28 -6.25
C ILE A 286 9.94 -7.79 -6.56
N LEU A 287 9.31 -6.97 -5.72
CA LEU A 287 9.27 -5.52 -5.92
C LEU A 287 10.69 -4.93 -5.93
N ASP A 288 11.56 -5.44 -5.05
CA ASP A 288 12.95 -4.98 -4.94
C ASP A 288 13.82 -5.40 -6.14
N ASN A 289 13.68 -6.63 -6.63
CA ASN A 289 14.61 -7.20 -7.62
C ASN A 289 14.06 -7.26 -9.05
N MET A 290 12.75 -7.15 -9.26
CA MET A 290 12.12 -7.32 -10.58
C MET A 290 11.44 -6.05 -11.07
N ASN A 291 11.87 -5.55 -12.24
CA ASN A 291 11.24 -4.42 -12.92
C ASN A 291 9.88 -4.78 -13.61
N SER A 292 9.26 -5.91 -13.25
CA SER A 292 8.06 -6.47 -13.90
C SER A 292 6.86 -6.56 -12.96
N TYR A 293 6.64 -5.53 -12.14
CA TYR A 293 5.52 -5.45 -11.20
C TYR A 293 4.13 -5.54 -11.87
N TRP A 294 4.02 -5.20 -13.15
CA TRP A 294 2.79 -5.29 -13.94
C TRP A 294 2.17 -6.70 -13.98
N ILE A 295 3.00 -7.75 -14.02
CA ILE A 295 2.53 -9.14 -14.02
C ILE A 295 1.78 -9.45 -12.72
N PHE A 296 2.27 -8.93 -11.60
CA PHE A 296 1.67 -9.13 -10.28
C PHE A 296 0.38 -8.32 -10.13
N ILE A 297 0.36 -7.09 -10.65
CA ILE A 297 -0.87 -6.30 -10.71
C ILE A 297 -1.94 -7.05 -11.52
N ALA A 298 -1.59 -7.59 -12.69
CA ALA A 298 -2.51 -8.38 -13.52
C ALA A 298 -2.99 -9.66 -12.80
N LEU A 299 -2.10 -10.35 -12.09
CA LEU A 299 -2.45 -11.53 -11.29
C LEU A 299 -3.41 -11.18 -10.15
N LEU A 300 -3.13 -10.11 -9.40
CA LEU A 300 -4.02 -9.64 -8.33
C LEU A 300 -5.39 -9.23 -8.89
N LEU A 301 -5.41 -8.51 -10.01
CA LEU A 301 -6.65 -8.13 -10.68
C LEU A 301 -7.47 -9.36 -11.10
N TYR A 302 -6.81 -10.39 -11.67
CA TYR A 302 -7.45 -11.64 -12.04
C TYR A 302 -8.16 -12.30 -10.85
N PHE A 303 -7.52 -12.38 -9.68
CA PHE A 303 -8.14 -12.98 -8.48
C PHE A 303 -9.29 -12.13 -7.92
N HIS A 304 -9.22 -10.80 -7.98
CA HIS A 304 -10.32 -9.93 -7.58
C HIS A 304 -11.53 -10.06 -8.51
N VAL A 305 -11.31 -10.09 -9.83
CA VAL A 305 -12.37 -10.32 -10.82
C VAL A 305 -13.00 -11.70 -10.63
N LEU A 306 -12.17 -12.73 -10.38
CA LEU A 306 -12.65 -14.08 -10.09
C LEU A 306 -13.49 -14.12 -8.81
N PHE A 307 -13.05 -13.45 -7.75
CA PHE A 307 -13.83 -13.31 -6.52
C PHE A 307 -15.18 -12.64 -6.77
N TYR A 308 -15.21 -11.54 -7.52
CA TYR A 308 -16.43 -10.83 -7.86
C TYR A 308 -17.47 -11.74 -8.55
N PHE A 309 -17.06 -12.46 -9.61
CA PHE A 309 -17.96 -13.38 -10.30
C PHE A 309 -18.41 -14.55 -9.43
N ARG A 310 -17.54 -15.07 -8.56
CA ARG A 310 -17.89 -16.14 -7.61
C ARG A 310 -18.84 -15.65 -6.52
N TRP A 311 -18.67 -14.42 -6.04
CA TRP A 311 -19.55 -13.79 -5.06
C TRP A 311 -20.96 -13.58 -5.62
N ILE A 312 -21.07 -13.11 -6.88
CA ILE A 312 -22.35 -13.04 -7.61
C ILE A 312 -22.98 -14.41 -7.78
N ASN A 313 -22.20 -15.43 -8.12
CA ASN A 313 -22.70 -16.80 -8.24
C ASN A 313 -23.21 -17.33 -6.88
N GLY A 314 -22.54 -17.01 -5.77
CA GLY A 314 -23.01 -17.29 -4.42
C GLY A 314 -24.34 -16.60 -4.12
N ALA A 315 -24.45 -15.30 -4.38
CA ALA A 315 -25.68 -14.54 -4.21
C ALA A 315 -26.83 -15.10 -5.07
N ARG A 316 -26.55 -15.48 -6.33
CA ARG A 316 -27.51 -16.10 -7.23
C ARG A 316 -28.13 -17.37 -6.66
N VAL A 317 -27.28 -18.28 -6.19
CA VAL A 317 -27.72 -19.56 -5.63
C VAL A 317 -28.57 -19.33 -4.39
N LEU A 318 -28.14 -18.45 -3.50
CA LEU A 318 -28.89 -18.11 -2.28
C LEU A 318 -30.24 -17.42 -2.56
N MET A 319 -30.35 -16.68 -3.66
CA MET A 319 -31.59 -15.98 -4.04
C MET A 319 -32.54 -16.82 -4.91
N PHE A 320 -32.11 -17.98 -5.40
CA PHE A 320 -32.83 -18.75 -6.44
C PHE A 320 -33.21 -17.90 -7.68
N ARG A 321 -32.28 -17.04 -8.14
CA ARG A 321 -32.50 -16.15 -9.30
C ARG A 321 -31.60 -16.47 -10.49
N LEU A 322 -31.92 -15.91 -11.65
CA LEU A 322 -31.07 -15.99 -12.84
C LEU A 322 -29.79 -15.17 -12.64
N TYR A 323 -28.67 -15.67 -13.18
CA TYR A 323 -27.34 -15.07 -13.02
C TYR A 323 -27.30 -13.62 -13.50
N TRP A 324 -27.80 -13.34 -14.70
CA TRP A 324 -27.74 -12.00 -15.29
C TRP A 324 -28.52 -10.96 -14.48
N ARG A 325 -29.63 -11.34 -13.83
CA ARG A 325 -30.43 -10.41 -13.00
C ARG A 325 -29.63 -9.98 -11.77
N VAL A 326 -29.02 -10.95 -11.08
CA VAL A 326 -28.18 -10.66 -9.92
C VAL A 326 -26.94 -9.88 -10.33
N PHE A 327 -26.31 -10.25 -11.45
CA PHE A 327 -25.19 -9.53 -12.03
C PHE A 327 -25.53 -8.05 -12.27
N VAL A 328 -26.58 -7.76 -13.05
CA VAL A 328 -26.98 -6.38 -13.37
C VAL A 328 -27.27 -5.58 -12.10
N VAL A 329 -28.02 -6.12 -11.14
CA VAL A 329 -28.33 -5.43 -9.88
C VAL A 329 -27.06 -5.14 -9.07
N VAL A 330 -26.19 -6.14 -8.89
CA VAL A 330 -24.94 -5.97 -8.13
C VAL A 330 -24.00 -4.99 -8.81
N THR A 331 -23.80 -5.11 -10.13
CA THR A 331 -22.96 -4.19 -10.89
C THR A 331 -23.53 -2.78 -10.85
N PHE A 332 -24.85 -2.60 -11.00
CA PHE A 332 -25.49 -1.30 -10.93
C PHE A 332 -25.33 -0.65 -9.55
N VAL A 333 -25.56 -1.40 -8.47
CA VAL A 333 -25.35 -0.90 -7.09
C VAL A 333 -23.88 -0.55 -6.86
N LEU A 334 -22.94 -1.37 -7.33
CA LEU A 334 -21.51 -1.08 -7.23
C LEU A 334 -21.15 0.21 -7.99
N LEU A 335 -21.69 0.39 -9.20
CA LEU A 335 -21.50 1.62 -9.98
C LEU A 335 -22.07 2.84 -9.27
N LEU A 336 -23.24 2.74 -8.64
CA LEU A 336 -23.81 3.82 -7.83
C LEU A 336 -22.94 4.17 -6.62
N ILE A 337 -22.37 3.17 -5.94
CA ILE A 337 -21.45 3.40 -4.81
C ILE A 337 -20.17 4.10 -5.30
N VAL A 338 -19.59 3.65 -6.41
CA VAL A 338 -18.38 4.28 -6.99
C VAL A 338 -18.67 5.69 -7.52
N ALA A 339 -19.80 5.89 -8.20
CA ALA A 339 -20.22 7.21 -8.69
C ALA A 339 -20.53 8.16 -7.52
N GLY A 340 -21.22 7.68 -6.50
CA GLY A 340 -21.50 8.46 -5.29
C GLY A 340 -20.22 8.82 -4.52
N GLY A 341 -19.32 7.86 -4.34
CA GLY A 341 -18.02 8.09 -3.70
C GLY A 341 -17.14 9.07 -4.47
N SER A 342 -17.04 8.91 -5.79
CA SER A 342 -16.29 9.85 -6.64
C SER A 342 -16.91 11.26 -6.66
N TYR A 343 -18.24 11.37 -6.64
CA TYR A 343 -18.92 12.66 -6.49
C TYR A 343 -18.59 13.33 -5.14
N LEU A 344 -18.59 12.58 -4.04
CA LEU A 344 -18.22 13.12 -2.72
C LEU A 344 -16.77 13.60 -2.67
N ILE A 345 -15.84 12.83 -3.25
CA ILE A 345 -14.42 13.23 -3.37
C ILE A 345 -14.31 14.49 -4.24
N GLN A 346 -15.04 14.57 -5.35
CA GLN A 346 -15.03 15.76 -6.21
C GLN A 346 -15.58 16.98 -5.48
N TYR A 347 -16.69 16.85 -4.75
CA TYR A 347 -17.34 17.94 -4.05
C TYR A 347 -16.49 18.52 -2.92
N HIS A 348 -15.78 17.67 -2.16
CA HIS A 348 -14.99 18.12 -1.01
C HIS A 348 -13.52 18.42 -1.32
N LEU A 349 -12.90 17.74 -2.29
CA LEU A 349 -11.46 17.76 -2.51
C LEU A 349 -11.04 18.18 -3.92
N ASN A 350 -12.00 18.48 -4.81
CA ASN A 350 -11.72 18.63 -6.26
C ASN A 350 -10.88 17.47 -6.81
N GLY A 351 -11.28 16.24 -6.48
CA GLY A 351 -10.51 15.03 -6.75
C GLY A 351 -10.00 14.89 -8.19
N TRP A 352 -10.74 15.36 -9.20
CA TRP A 352 -10.26 15.32 -10.59
C TRP A 352 -9.05 16.20 -10.84
N GLU A 353 -9.01 17.42 -10.29
CA GLU A 353 -7.86 18.31 -10.42
C GLU A 353 -6.67 17.75 -9.64
N TYR A 354 -6.91 17.12 -8.49
CA TYR A 354 -5.88 16.42 -7.74
C TYR A 354 -5.29 15.25 -8.54
N LEU A 355 -6.11 14.42 -9.18
CA LEU A 355 -5.65 13.32 -10.02
C LEU A 355 -4.87 13.80 -11.25
N LYS A 356 -5.29 14.89 -11.90
CA LYS A 356 -4.54 15.52 -12.98
C LYS A 356 -3.16 16.00 -12.49
N TYR A 357 -3.10 16.62 -11.32
CA TYR A 357 -1.83 17.02 -10.70
C TYR A 357 -0.91 15.82 -10.47
N VAL A 358 -1.43 14.74 -9.87
CA VAL A 358 -0.66 13.50 -9.65
C VAL A 358 -0.18 12.88 -10.97
N PHE A 359 -1.01 12.89 -12.01
CA PHE A 359 -0.64 12.39 -13.33
C PHE A 359 0.47 13.23 -13.97
N HIS A 360 0.38 14.56 -13.90
CA HIS A 360 1.44 15.45 -14.37
C HIS A 360 2.74 15.27 -13.58
N LEU A 361 2.65 15.03 -12.27
CA LEU A 361 3.81 14.71 -11.45
C LEU A 361 4.46 13.39 -11.90
N TYR A 362 3.67 12.35 -12.15
CA TYR A 362 4.17 11.08 -12.68
C TYR A 362 4.91 11.26 -14.01
N GLN A 363 4.34 12.00 -14.97
CA GLN A 363 4.97 12.29 -16.26
C GLN A 363 6.27 13.09 -16.18
N ARG A 364 6.51 13.80 -15.08
CA ARG A 364 7.75 14.57 -14.88
C ARG A 364 8.83 13.76 -14.19
N LEU A 365 8.44 12.77 -13.37
CA LEU A 365 9.36 11.93 -12.61
C LEU A 365 9.85 10.71 -13.41
N TYR A 366 9.04 10.21 -14.35
CA TYR A 366 9.31 9.04 -15.19
C TYR A 366 9.09 9.39 -16.65
#